data_AF-A0A937S0M1-F1
#
_entry.id   AF-A0A937S0M1-F1
#
_cell.length_a   1.000
_cell.length_b   1.000
_cell.length_c   1.000
_cell.angle_alpha   90.00
_cell.angle_beta   90.00
_cell.angle_gamma   90.00
#
_symmetry.space_group_name_H-M   'P 1'
#
loop_
_entity.id
_entity.type
_entity.pdbx_description
1 polymer ?
#
loop_
_entity_poly.entity_id
_entity_poly.type
_entity_poly.pdbx_seq_one_letter_code
_entity_poly.pdbx_strand_id
1 'polypeptide(L)'
;MSDLRETVDLSELSDEALIEICRAAEVIACECPGYLARLLRQVRTFRAYTTSCIEQFPIDTETHLWLADRATQVESILLQTMIELMQKENLIDDAHQVSLDRLSERARATMLKQVGIL
;
A
#
# COMPACT_ATOMS: atom_id res chain seq x y z
N MET A 1 13.48 -10.23 -24.45
CA MET A 1 13.70 -8.85 -24.00
C MET A 1 12.41 -8.30 -23.42
N SER A 2 12.24 -8.43 -22.10
CA SER A 2 11.70 -7.39 -21.22
C SER A 2 11.70 -7.99 -19.82
N ASP A 3 12.70 -7.62 -19.02
CA ASP A 3 12.74 -7.86 -17.57
C ASP A 3 11.45 -7.31 -16.96
N LEU A 4 10.54 -8.19 -16.51
CA LEU A 4 9.56 -7.81 -15.50
C LEU A 4 10.31 -7.75 -14.18
N ARG A 5 10.37 -6.57 -13.57
CA ARG A 5 10.95 -6.42 -12.23
C ARG A 5 10.17 -7.33 -11.27
N GLU A 6 10.84 -8.38 -10.82
CA GLU A 6 10.36 -9.47 -9.97
C GLU A 6 10.15 -9.04 -8.50
N THR A 7 10.46 -7.78 -8.21
CA THR A 7 10.53 -7.21 -6.88
C THR A 7 10.08 -5.74 -6.85
N VAL A 8 9.40 -5.35 -5.77
CA VAL A 8 8.94 -3.98 -5.51
C VAL A 8 9.65 -3.43 -4.28
N ASP A 9 10.36 -2.31 -4.43
CA ASP A 9 11.02 -1.60 -3.33
C ASP A 9 9.98 -0.84 -2.50
N LEU A 10 9.93 -1.13 -1.20
CA LEU A 10 8.96 -0.53 -0.28
C LEU A 10 9.38 0.80 0.32
N SER A 11 10.67 1.14 0.25
CA SER A 11 11.16 2.45 0.70
C SER A 11 10.59 3.59 -0.17
N GLU A 12 10.18 3.25 -1.39
CA GLU A 12 9.40 4.08 -2.31
C GLU A 12 8.14 3.33 -2.75
N LEU A 13 7.19 3.08 -1.83
CA LEU A 13 5.84 2.60 -2.16
C LEU A 13 5.07 3.64 -3.00
N SER A 14 5.48 3.72 -4.26
CA SER A 14 4.81 4.41 -5.35
C SER A 14 3.37 3.93 -5.46
N ASP A 15 2.51 4.75 -6.05
CA ASP A 15 1.12 4.36 -6.25
C ASP A 15 1.02 3.09 -7.11
N GLU A 16 1.96 2.90 -8.04
CA GLU A 16 2.11 1.70 -8.87
C GLU A 16 2.42 0.46 -8.04
N ALA A 17 3.35 0.56 -7.09
CA ALA A 17 3.68 -0.51 -6.15
C ALA A 17 2.45 -0.93 -5.31
N LEU A 18 1.67 0.04 -4.84
CA LEU A 18 0.45 -0.22 -4.08
C LEU A 18 -0.64 -0.89 -4.93
N ILE A 19 -0.73 -0.54 -6.22
CA ILE A 19 -1.66 -1.17 -7.17
C ILE A 19 -1.29 -2.64 -7.39
N GLU A 20 -0.01 -2.96 -7.55
CA GLU A 20 0.46 -4.34 -7.69
C GLU A 20 0.22 -5.16 -6.42
N ILE A 21 0.45 -4.56 -5.24
CA ILE A 21 0.08 -5.18 -3.95
C ILE A 21 -1.43 -5.42 -3.87
N CYS A 22 -2.28 -4.47 -4.29
CA CYS A 22 -3.74 -4.67 -4.34
C CYS A 22 -4.13 -5.85 -5.25
N ARG A 23 -3.55 -5.93 -6.45
CA ARG A 23 -3.83 -7.00 -7.42
C ARG A 23 -3.40 -8.36 -6.89
N ALA A 24 -2.24 -8.45 -6.24
CA ALA A 24 -1.77 -9.68 -5.63
C ALA A 24 -2.63 -10.08 -4.40
N ALA A 25 -3.12 -9.10 -3.62
CA ALA A 25 -3.92 -9.32 -2.43
C ALA A 25 -5.34 -9.82 -2.69
N GLU A 26 -5.92 -9.58 -3.88
CA GLU A 26 -7.21 -10.17 -4.29
C GLU A 26 -7.18 -11.71 -4.31
N VAL A 27 -5.98 -12.30 -4.30
CA VAL A 27 -5.77 -13.76 -4.29
C VAL A 27 -5.42 -14.29 -2.87
N ILE A 28 -5.18 -13.40 -1.90
CA ILE A 28 -4.93 -13.75 -0.49
C ILE A 28 -6.27 -13.74 0.25
N ALA A 29 -6.53 -14.75 1.10
CA ALA A 29 -7.80 -14.88 1.81
C ALA A 29 -8.17 -13.70 2.76
N CYS A 30 -7.21 -12.83 3.12
CA CYS A 30 -7.45 -11.59 3.88
C CYS A 30 -7.40 -10.41 2.91
N GLU A 31 -8.49 -9.66 2.77
CA GLU A 31 -8.52 -8.42 1.96
C GLU A 31 -7.71 -7.26 2.58
N CYS A 32 -7.05 -7.53 3.71
CA CYS A 32 -6.41 -6.59 4.62
C CYS A 32 -5.35 -5.69 3.93
N PRO A 33 -4.45 -6.23 3.08
CA PRO A 33 -3.56 -5.38 2.28
C PRO A 33 -4.30 -4.46 1.31
N GLY A 34 -5.36 -4.95 0.67
CA GLY A 34 -6.18 -4.16 -0.26
C GLY A 34 -6.88 -2.99 0.43
N TYR A 35 -7.36 -3.19 1.66
CA TYR A 35 -7.90 -2.09 2.48
C TYR A 35 -6.83 -1.05 2.85
N LEU A 36 -5.65 -1.48 3.31
CA LEU A 36 -4.57 -0.57 3.67
C LEU A 36 -4.11 0.28 2.48
N ALA A 37 -3.95 -0.32 1.30
CA ALA A 37 -3.57 0.39 0.09
C ALA A 37 -4.65 1.42 -0.36
N ARG A 38 -5.95 1.08 -0.22
CA ARG A 38 -7.04 2.03 -0.47
C ARG A 38 -7.02 3.21 0.49
N LEU A 39 -6.82 2.96 1.80
CA LEU A 39 -6.69 4.03 2.80
C LEU A 39 -5.52 4.94 2.48
N LEU A 40 -4.36 4.37 2.15
CA LEU A 40 -3.17 5.13 1.79
C LEU A 40 -3.43 6.05 0.59
N ARG A 41 -4.09 5.53 -0.46
CA ARG A 41 -4.48 6.33 -1.63
C ARG A 41 -5.46 7.44 -1.27
N GLN A 42 -6.45 7.18 -0.42
CA GLN A 42 -7.39 8.21 0.04
C GLN A 42 -6.69 9.32 0.83
N VAL A 43 -5.73 8.99 1.68
CA VAL A 43 -4.95 9.96 2.45
C VAL A 43 -4.07 10.82 1.54
N ARG A 44 -3.43 10.22 0.53
CA ARG A 44 -2.68 10.95 -0.51
C ARG A 44 -3.56 11.93 -1.28
N THR A 45 -4.74 11.48 -1.71
CA THR A 45 -5.74 12.33 -2.37
C THR A 45 -6.18 13.48 -1.47
N PHE A 46 -6.45 13.20 -0.19
CA PHE A 46 -6.81 14.23 0.77
C PHE A 46 -5.72 15.29 0.93
N ARG A 47 -4.44 14.88 1.09
CA ARG A 47 -3.31 15.82 1.16
C ARG A 47 -3.21 16.70 -0.08
N ALA A 48 -3.33 16.11 -1.26
CA ALA A 48 -3.28 16.86 -2.52
C ALA A 48 -4.41 17.89 -2.62
N TYR A 49 -5.63 17.48 -2.25
CA TYR A 49 -6.80 18.36 -2.19
C TYR A 49 -6.61 19.51 -1.20
N THR A 50 -6.19 19.25 0.04
CA THR A 50 -6.01 20.31 1.03
C THR A 50 -4.91 21.30 0.64
N THR A 51 -3.88 20.83 -0.07
CA THR A 51 -2.82 21.69 -0.60
C THR A 51 -3.35 22.60 -1.72
N SER A 52 -4.21 22.09 -2.62
CA SER A 52 -4.80 22.91 -3.69
C SER A 52 -5.84 23.91 -3.19
N CYS A 53 -6.45 23.69 -2.01
CA CYS A 53 -7.35 24.67 -1.38
C CYS A 53 -6.65 25.98 -1.00
N ILE A 54 -5.32 26.00 -0.80
CA ILE A 54 -4.58 27.21 -0.40
C ILE A 54 -4.75 28.33 -1.44
N GLU A 55 -4.79 28.00 -2.73
CA GLU A 55 -5.00 28.98 -3.80
C GLU A 55 -6.42 29.56 -3.80
N GLN A 56 -7.41 28.74 -3.43
CA GLN A 56 -8.83 29.11 -3.44
C GLN A 56 -9.25 29.85 -2.16
N PHE A 57 -8.62 29.52 -1.02
CA PHE A 57 -8.97 30.02 0.30
C PHE A 57 -7.73 30.52 1.05
N PRO A 58 -7.09 31.62 0.58
CA PRO A 58 -5.82 32.08 1.14
C PRO A 58 -5.91 32.54 2.60
N ILE A 59 -7.10 32.95 3.08
CA ILE A 59 -7.31 33.32 4.48
C ILE A 59 -7.19 32.13 5.44
N ASP A 60 -7.44 30.92 4.95
CA ASP A 60 -7.42 29.67 5.72
C ASP A 60 -6.13 28.86 5.47
N THR A 61 -5.09 29.48 4.91
CA THR A 61 -3.82 28.83 4.54
C THR A 61 -3.21 28.03 5.69
N GLU A 62 -3.19 28.59 6.90
CA GLU A 62 -2.61 27.92 8.08
C GLU A 62 -3.34 26.60 8.37
N THR A 63 -4.67 26.63 8.35
CA THR A 63 -5.51 25.44 8.54
C THR A 63 -5.24 24.39 7.46
N HIS A 64 -5.13 24.79 6.20
CA HIS A 64 -4.88 23.87 5.09
C HIS A 64 -3.48 23.24 5.13
N LEU A 65 -2.46 24.02 5.50
CA LEU A 65 -1.11 23.50 5.73
C LEU A 65 -1.08 22.51 6.88
N TRP A 66 -1.77 22.82 7.98
CA TRP A 66 -1.90 21.92 9.11
C TRP A 66 -2.60 20.60 8.71
N LEU A 67 -3.68 20.66 7.92
CA LEU A 67 -4.35 19.45 7.42
C LEU A 67 -3.44 18.61 6.50
N ALA A 68 -2.65 19.24 5.63
CA ALA A 68 -1.69 18.56 4.76
C ALA A 68 -0.57 17.86 5.57
N ASP A 69 -0.10 18.50 6.64
CA ASP A 69 0.85 17.92 7.60
C ASP A 69 0.25 16.72 8.34
N ARG A 70 -1.00 16.84 8.83
CA ARG A 70 -1.72 15.73 9.47
C ARG A 70 -1.89 14.55 8.51
N ALA A 71 -2.24 14.82 7.25
CA ALA A 71 -2.37 13.78 6.23
C ALA A 71 -1.04 13.05 5.97
N THR A 72 0.08 13.78 5.97
CA THR A 72 1.42 13.19 5.84
C THR A 72 1.76 12.24 7.00
N GLN A 73 1.40 12.60 8.23
CA GLN A 73 1.60 11.70 9.38
C GLN A 73 0.74 10.43 9.29
N VAL A 74 -0.52 10.55 8.86
CA VAL A 74 -1.38 9.38 8.65
C VAL A 74 -0.81 8.49 7.54
N GLU A 75 -0.30 9.07 6.46
CA GLU A 75 0.37 8.32 5.39
C GLU A 75 1.51 7.48 5.94
N SER A 76 2.40 8.07 6.75
CA SER A 76 3.54 7.36 7.35
C SER A 76 3.10 6.19 8.24
N ILE A 77 2.04 6.36 9.03
CA ILE A 77 1.51 5.28 9.89
C ILE A 77 0.96 4.13 9.04
N LEU A 78 0.17 4.45 8.01
CA LEU A 78 -0.40 3.44 7.10
C LEU A 78 0.69 2.71 6.31
N LEU A 79 1.70 3.43 5.86
CA LEU A 79 2.86 2.89 5.16
C LEU A 79 3.62 1.89 6.04
N GLN A 80 3.96 2.31 7.26
CA GLN A 80 4.63 1.46 8.23
C GLN A 80 3.80 0.21 8.56
N THR A 81 2.48 0.38 8.73
CA THR A 81 1.55 -0.74 8.97
C THR A 81 1.55 -1.74 7.81
N MET A 82 1.58 -1.26 6.56
CA MET A 82 1.67 -2.12 5.38
C MET A 82 2.98 -2.92 5.38
N ILE A 83 4.12 -2.27 5.64
CA ILE A 83 5.43 -2.92 5.68
C ILE A 83 5.44 -4.00 6.76
N GLU A 84 4.96 -3.69 7.97
CA GLU A 84 4.90 -4.66 9.07
C GLU A 84 3.95 -5.82 8.79
N LEU A 85 2.80 -5.57 8.16
CA LEU A 85 1.88 -6.65 7.74
C LEU A 85 2.59 -7.59 6.78
N MET A 86 3.23 -7.04 5.74
CA MET A 86 3.92 -7.81 4.74
C MET A 86 5.12 -8.60 5.32
N GLN A 87 5.84 -8.04 6.29
CA GLN A 87 6.88 -8.76 7.05
C GLN A 87 6.31 -9.91 7.86
N LYS A 88 5.23 -9.69 8.63
CA LYS A 88 4.56 -10.75 9.41
C LYS A 88 4.06 -11.89 8.54
N GLU A 89 3.67 -11.56 7.32
CA GLU A 89 3.21 -12.50 6.31
C GLU A 89 4.37 -13.12 5.51
N ASN A 90 5.64 -12.80 5.79
CA ASN A 90 6.83 -13.27 5.04
C ASN A 90 6.75 -12.98 3.53
N LEU A 91 6.12 -11.86 3.16
CA LEU A 91 5.94 -11.40 1.78
C LEU A 91 7.03 -10.41 1.34
N ILE A 92 7.86 -10.00 2.28
CA ILE A 92 9.01 -9.11 2.13
C ILE A 92 10.29 -9.88 2.46
N ASP A 93 11.35 -9.66 1.70
CA ASP A 93 12.69 -10.09 2.06
C ASP A 93 13.44 -9.04 2.91
N ASP A 94 14.64 -9.39 3.39
CA ASP A 94 15.46 -8.51 4.24
C ASP A 94 15.87 -7.19 3.54
N ALA A 95 15.68 -7.09 2.22
CA ALA A 95 15.93 -5.90 1.41
C ALA A 95 14.68 -5.03 1.19
N HIS A 96 13.59 -5.27 1.93
CA HIS A 96 12.30 -4.58 1.76
C HIS A 96 11.72 -4.74 0.35
N GLN A 97 12.01 -5.86 -0.31
CA GLN A 97 11.48 -6.16 -1.62
C GLN A 97 10.29 -7.12 -1.48
N VAL A 98 9.15 -6.75 -2.05
CA VAL A 98 7.99 -7.64 -2.11
C VAL A 98 8.20 -8.64 -3.25
N SER A 99 8.17 -9.94 -2.94
CA SER A 99 8.20 -11.00 -3.96
C SER A 99 6.77 -11.32 -4.42
N LEU A 100 6.43 -10.93 -5.65
CA LEU A 100 5.13 -11.21 -6.26
C LEU A 100 4.88 -12.72 -6.48
N ASP A 101 5.96 -13.52 -6.61
CA ASP A 101 5.88 -14.97 -6.73
C ASP A 101 5.47 -15.64 -5.42
N ARG A 102 6.05 -15.22 -4.28
CA ARG A 102 5.66 -15.73 -2.95
C ARG A 102 4.23 -15.36 -2.59
N LEU A 103 3.80 -14.16 -2.96
CA LEU A 103 2.42 -13.71 -2.87
C LEU A 103 1.48 -14.66 -3.64
N SER A 104 1.82 -14.97 -4.89
CA SER A 104 1.04 -15.84 -5.78
C SER A 104 1.00 -17.31 -5.32
N GLU A 105 2.10 -17.83 -4.78
CA GLU A 105 2.17 -19.20 -4.22
C GLU A 105 1.32 -19.35 -2.95
N ARG A 106 1.39 -18.40 -2.02
CA ARG A 106 0.58 -18.45 -0.78
C ARG A 106 -0.90 -18.31 -1.05
N ALA A 107 -1.26 -17.43 -1.98
CA ALA A 107 -2.62 -17.29 -2.46
C ALA A 107 -3.19 -18.61 -2.99
N ARG A 108 -2.44 -19.30 -3.86
CA ARG A 108 -2.79 -20.66 -4.33
C ARG A 108 -2.86 -21.70 -3.22
N ALA A 109 -1.89 -21.72 -2.31
CA ALA A 109 -1.86 -22.68 -1.19
C ALA A 109 -3.06 -22.51 -0.25
N THR A 110 -3.53 -21.28 -0.06
CA THR A 110 -4.69 -20.97 0.78
C THR A 110 -6.00 -21.39 0.11
N MET A 111 -6.13 -21.17 -1.19
CA MET A 111 -7.25 -21.67 -2.00
C MET A 111 -7.32 -23.20 -2.00
N LEU A 112 -6.19 -23.90 -2.15
CA LEU A 112 -6.16 -25.37 -2.15
C LEU A 112 -6.56 -25.98 -0.80
N LYS A 113 -6.20 -25.33 0.32
CA LYS A 113 -6.67 -25.72 1.67
C LYS A 113 -8.17 -25.48 1.86
N GLN A 114 -8.72 -24.38 1.35
CA GLN A 114 -10.16 -24.09 1.44
C GLN A 114 -11.02 -25.05 0.60
N VAL A 115 -10.49 -25.57 -0.50
CA VAL A 115 -11.17 -26.54 -1.37
C VAL A 115 -10.95 -27.99 -0.90
N GLY A 116 -10.19 -28.22 0.18
CA GLY A 116 -10.00 -29.55 0.78
C GLY A 116 -9.14 -30.50 -0.06
N ILE A 117 -8.22 -29.96 -0.86
CA ILE A 117 -7.33 -30.74 -1.75
C ILE A 117 -5.97 -31.02 -1.06
N LEU A 118 -5.75 -30.49 0.14
CA LEU A 118 -4.57 -30.68 0.99
C LEU A 118 -4.98 -30.90 2.45
#